data_AF-A0A1H3P7L1-F1
#
_entry.id   AF-A0A1H3P7L1-F1
#
_cell.length_a   1.000
_cell.length_b   1.000
_cell.length_c   1.000
_cell.angle_alpha   90.00
_cell.angle_beta   90.00
_cell.angle_gamma   90.00
#
_symmetry.space_group_name_H-M   'P 1'
#
loop_
_entity.id
_entity.type
_entity.pdbx_description
1 polymer ?
#
loop_
_entity_poly.entity_id
_entity_poly.type
_entity_poly.pdbx_seq_one_letter_code
_entity_poly.pdbx_strand_id
1 'polypeptide(L)'
;MMVGALVIPFIMFALLGLLVIGVKGGSHQGGEEMIKNVYIYVVLFATLMMTIGGSVAAFMALADIVAPTPYYQSYEDYRRWNVDRVYDLEGEEISSQVAEEIRGQYDAMVAEEQQRYTNRAKNNLIKSFGWIVIPLPIFLYYSRKLKQHKHSESQLT
;
A
#
# COMPACT_ATOMS: atom_id res chain seq x y z
N MET A 1 10.77 -7.79 -6.81
CA MET A 1 9.60 -7.46 -7.66
C MET A 1 8.82 -8.68 -8.17
N MET A 2 9.38 -9.89 -8.23
CA MET A 2 8.66 -11.08 -8.73
C MET A 2 7.62 -11.70 -7.77
N VAL A 3 7.80 -11.55 -6.45
CA VAL A 3 6.91 -12.19 -5.45
C VAL A 3 5.48 -11.60 -5.50
N GLY A 4 5.35 -10.29 -5.69
CA GLY A 4 4.03 -9.63 -5.77
C GLY A 4 3.21 -10.01 -7.01
N ALA A 5 3.86 -10.32 -8.13
CA ALA A 5 3.19 -10.64 -9.39
C ALA A 5 2.51 -12.02 -9.39
N LEU A 6 2.98 -12.96 -8.57
CA LEU A 6 2.40 -14.30 -8.43
C LEU A 6 1.38 -14.39 -7.29
N VAL A 7 1.54 -13.60 -6.24
CA VAL A 7 0.63 -13.62 -5.07
C VAL A 7 -0.74 -13.03 -5.41
N ILE A 8 -0.79 -11.97 -6.21
CA ILE A 8 -2.06 -11.32 -6.62
C ILE A 8 -2.98 -12.26 -7.40
N PRO A 9 -2.56 -12.93 -8.49
CA PRO A 9 -3.43 -13.88 -9.19
C PRO A 9 -3.79 -15.07 -8.31
N PHE A 10 -2.90 -15.55 -7.44
CA PHE A 10 -3.18 -16.66 -6.53
C PHE A 10 -4.29 -16.31 -5.52
N ILE A 11 -4.24 -15.12 -4.92
CA ILE A 11 -5.31 -14.61 -4.03
C ILE A 11 -6.62 -14.41 -4.81
N MET A 12 -6.55 -13.93 -6.05
CA MET A 12 -7.73 -13.73 -6.89
C MET A 12 -8.40 -15.05 -7.29
N PHE A 13 -7.61 -16.07 -7.63
CA PHE A 13 -8.10 -17.44 -7.88
C PHE A 13 -8.64 -18.11 -6.62
N ALA A 14 -8.03 -17.87 -5.45
CA ALA A 14 -8.54 -18.36 -4.17
C ALA A 14 -9.91 -17.73 -3.82
N LEU A 15 -10.07 -16.42 -4.04
CA LEU A 15 -11.34 -15.71 -3.84
C LEU A 15 -12.42 -16.16 -4.84
N LEU A 16 -12.07 -16.36 -6.11
CA LEU A 16 -12.96 -16.92 -7.13
C LEU A 16 -13.36 -18.36 -6.80
N GLY A 17 -12.41 -19.19 -6.36
CA GLY A 17 -12.66 -20.55 -5.91
C GLY A 17 -13.63 -20.60 -4.73
N LEU A 18 -13.45 -19.72 -3.74
CA LEU A 18 -14.35 -19.58 -2.60
C LEU A 18 -15.76 -19.13 -3.02
N LEU A 19 -15.88 -18.22 -3.99
CA LEU A 19 -17.17 -17.83 -4.57
C LEU A 19 -17.87 -18.99 -5.27
N VAL A 20 -17.15 -19.76 -6.09
CA VAL A 20 -17.73 -20.88 -6.85
C VAL A 20 -18.13 -22.03 -5.92
N ILE A 21 -17.31 -22.35 -4.92
CA ILE A 21 -17.62 -23.41 -3.94
C ILE A 21 -18.83 -23.03 -3.09
N GLY A 22 -18.91 -21.76 -2.66
CA GLY A 22 -20.05 -21.25 -1.88
C GLY A 22 -21.39 -21.24 -2.64
N VAL A 23 -21.37 -21.30 -3.97
CA VAL A 23 -22.58 -21.35 -4.82
C VAL A 23 -23.01 -22.80 -5.12
N LYS A 24 -22.11 -23.79 -5.02
CA LYS A 24 -22.35 -25.16 -5.50
C LYS A 24 -22.47 -26.23 -4.41
N GLY A 25 -22.17 -25.91 -3.15
CA GLY A 25 -22.23 -26.86 -2.04
C GLY A 25 -23.64 -27.07 -1.49
N GLY A 26 -24.41 -27.97 -2.10
CA GLY A 26 -25.65 -28.51 -1.52
C GLY A 26 -25.36 -29.78 -0.71
N SER A 27 -25.58 -29.73 0.61
CA SER A 27 -25.68 -30.92 1.46
C SER A 27 -26.41 -30.60 2.76
N HIS A 28 -27.46 -31.37 3.05
CA HIS A 28 -28.24 -31.50 4.31
C HIS A 28 -28.50 -30.20 5.10
N GLN A 29 -29.78 -29.82 5.14
CA GLN A 29 -30.39 -28.57 5.63
C GLN A 29 -29.73 -27.87 6.83
N GLY A 30 -29.20 -28.58 7.84
CA GLY A 30 -28.51 -27.97 8.98
C GLY A 30 -27.02 -27.66 8.77
N GLY A 31 -26.31 -28.49 7.99
CA GLY A 31 -24.88 -28.28 7.70
C GLY A 31 -24.64 -27.17 6.68
N GLU A 32 -25.55 -27.03 5.71
CA GLU A 32 -25.50 -25.99 4.68
C GLU A 32 -25.58 -24.57 5.28
N GLU A 33 -26.43 -24.37 6.30
CA GLU A 33 -26.59 -23.08 6.96
C GLU A 33 -25.33 -22.69 7.78
N MET A 34 -24.73 -23.65 8.47
CA MET A 34 -23.46 -23.44 9.16
C MET A 34 -22.33 -23.07 8.18
N ILE A 35 -22.20 -23.79 7.07
CA ILE A 35 -21.16 -23.53 6.05
C ILE A 35 -21.37 -22.14 5.42
N LYS A 36 -22.62 -21.77 5.13
CA LYS A 36 -22.96 -20.45 4.59
C LYS A 36 -22.60 -19.32 5.57
N ASN A 37 -22.88 -19.50 6.86
CA ASN A 37 -22.51 -18.53 7.89
C ASN A 37 -20.99 -18.39 8.02
N VAL A 38 -20.25 -19.50 8.09
CA VAL A 38 -18.78 -19.48 8.12
C VAL A 38 -18.22 -18.76 6.89
N TYR A 39 -18.76 -19.02 5.70
CA TYR A 39 -18.36 -18.34 4.47
C TYR A 39 -18.56 -16.82 4.56
N ILE A 40 -19.74 -16.35 5.01
CA ILE A 40 -20.03 -14.93 5.17
C ILE A 40 -19.02 -14.29 6.13
N TYR A 41 -18.73 -14.93 7.27
CA TYR A 41 -17.75 -14.42 8.24
C TYR A 41 -16.32 -14.38 7.69
N VAL A 42 -15.88 -15.38 6.93
CA VAL A 42 -14.55 -15.37 6.30
C VAL A 42 -14.41 -14.25 5.29
N VAL A 43 -15.44 -14.02 4.45
CA VAL A 43 -15.43 -12.92 3.48
C VAL A 43 -15.43 -11.56 4.19
N LEU A 44 -16.25 -11.39 5.23
CA LEU A 44 -16.26 -10.17 6.05
C LEU A 44 -14.93 -9.95 6.76
N PHE A 45 -14.29 -11.00 7.26
CA PHE A 45 -12.98 -10.92 7.88
C PHE A 45 -11.89 -10.51 6.87
N ALA A 46 -11.89 -11.11 5.67
CA ALA A 46 -10.94 -10.77 4.62
C ALA A 46 -11.10 -9.31 4.17
N THR A 47 -12.34 -8.85 3.95
CA THR A 47 -12.61 -7.44 3.60
C THR A 47 -12.23 -6.47 4.73
N LEU A 48 -12.41 -6.86 5.99
CA LEU A 48 -11.96 -6.08 7.14
C LEU A 48 -10.44 -5.94 7.16
N MET A 49 -9.70 -7.06 7.02
CA MET A 49 -8.23 -7.04 6.96
C MET A 49 -7.71 -6.19 5.81
N MET A 50 -8.34 -6.29 4.64
CA MET A 50 -8.00 -5.49 3.45
C MET A 50 -8.19 -3.99 3.71
N THR A 51 -9.29 -3.62 4.36
CA THR A 51 -9.61 -2.22 4.71
C THR A 51 -8.64 -1.66 5.74
N ILE A 52 -8.29 -2.43 6.77
CA ILE A 52 -7.32 -2.02 7.80
C ILE A 52 -5.94 -1.80 7.16
N GLY A 53 -5.47 -2.75 6.34
CA GLY A 53 -4.19 -2.62 5.63
C GLY A 53 -4.15 -1.40 4.71
N GLY A 54 -5.22 -1.16 3.95
CA GLY A 54 -5.34 0.03 3.10
C GLY A 54 -5.34 1.33 3.91
N SER A 55 -6.03 1.36 5.06
CA SER A 55 -6.11 2.55 5.91
C SER A 55 -4.76 2.93 6.52
N VAL A 56 -4.02 1.96 7.08
CA VAL A 56 -2.67 2.21 7.63
C VAL A 56 -1.73 2.72 6.52
N ALA A 57 -1.78 2.11 5.34
CA ALA A 57 -0.97 2.56 4.20
C ALA A 57 -1.33 3.98 3.73
N ALA A 58 -2.61 4.34 3.75
CA ALA A 58 -3.06 5.70 3.41
C ALA A 58 -2.52 6.74 4.40
N PHE A 59 -2.55 6.43 5.70
CA PHE A 59 -1.98 7.31 6.73
C PHE A 59 -0.47 7.48 6.59
N MET A 60 0.27 6.40 6.34
CA MET A 60 1.71 6.47 6.09
C MET A 60 2.01 7.35 4.86
N ALA A 61 1.30 7.13 3.76
CA ALA A 61 1.49 7.93 2.54
C ALA A 61 1.14 9.41 2.75
N LEU A 62 0.12 9.73 3.54
CA LEU A 62 -0.19 11.11 3.91
C LEU A 62 0.91 11.74 4.76
N ALA A 63 1.45 11.00 5.73
CA ALA A 63 2.57 11.46 6.54
C ALA A 63 3.79 11.76 5.67
N ASP A 64 4.13 10.88 4.72
CA ASP A 64 5.26 11.06 3.80
C ASP A 64 5.06 12.24 2.82
N ILE A 65 3.82 12.65 2.55
CA ILE A 65 3.52 13.86 1.75
C ILE A 65 3.74 15.13 2.58
N VAL A 66 3.31 15.14 3.84
CA VAL A 66 3.36 16.32 4.72
C VAL A 66 4.77 16.50 5.30
N ALA A 67 5.42 15.40 5.68
CA ALA A 67 6.74 15.36 6.28
C ALA A 67 7.59 14.30 5.55
N PRO A 68 8.05 14.60 4.31
CA PRO A 68 8.93 13.68 3.59
C PRO A 68 10.20 13.44 4.40
N THR A 69 10.73 12.21 4.33
CA THR A 69 11.97 11.84 5.01
C THR A 69 13.11 12.76 4.57
N PRO A 70 13.85 13.37 5.51
CA PRO A 70 14.92 14.30 5.18
C PRO A 70 16.07 13.57 4.47
N TYR A 71 16.70 14.27 3.52
CA TYR A 71 17.90 13.78 2.86
C TYR A 71 19.05 13.69 3.87
N TYR A 72 19.72 12.54 3.94
CA TYR A 72 20.68 12.24 5.01
C TYR A 72 22.13 12.65 4.70
N GLN A 73 22.47 12.92 3.44
CA GLN A 73 23.85 13.26 3.08
C GLN A 73 24.08 14.76 3.24
N SER A 74 25.08 15.12 4.03
CA SER A 74 25.47 16.52 4.19
C SER A 74 26.13 17.05 2.92
N TYR A 75 26.08 18.38 2.72
CA TYR A 75 26.80 19.02 1.62
C TYR A 75 28.30 18.72 1.65
N GLU A 76 28.90 18.62 2.84
CA GLU A 76 30.34 18.33 2.97
C GLU A 76 30.68 16.91 2.50
N ASP A 77 29.81 15.94 2.82
CA ASP A 77 29.96 14.57 2.33
C ASP A 77 29.74 14.51 0.82
N TYR A 78 28.72 15.21 0.30
CA TYR A 78 28.49 15.30 -1.15
C TYR A 78 29.68 15.93 -1.88
N ARG A 79 30.24 17.00 -1.33
CA ARG A 79 31.40 17.69 -1.87
C ARG A 79 32.61 16.77 -1.87
N ARG A 80 32.95 16.12 -0.74
CA ARG A 80 34.10 15.21 -0.64
C ARG A 80 34.03 14.11 -1.70
N TRP A 81 32.86 13.49 -1.89
CA TRP A 81 32.72 12.37 -2.83
C TRP A 81 32.68 12.76 -4.30
N ASN A 82 32.19 13.95 -4.65
CA ASN A 82 32.10 14.41 -6.05
C ASN A 82 33.31 15.24 -6.47
N VAL A 83 33.90 16.02 -5.57
CA VAL A 83 35.11 16.81 -5.86
C VAL A 83 36.30 15.89 -6.06
N ASP A 84 36.57 14.98 -5.11
CA ASP A 84 37.73 14.07 -5.17
C ASP A 84 37.69 13.10 -6.37
N ARG A 85 36.53 12.98 -7.04
CA ARG A 85 36.32 12.11 -8.21
C ARG A 85 36.34 12.83 -9.56
N VAL A 86 35.89 14.09 -9.59
CA VAL A 86 35.75 14.87 -10.84
C VAL A 86 36.94 15.80 -11.03
N TYR A 87 37.52 16.27 -9.93
CA TYR A 87 38.72 17.10 -9.93
C TYR A 87 39.81 16.30 -9.22
N ASP A 88 40.72 15.72 -10.01
CA ASP A 88 41.94 15.09 -9.50
C ASP A 88 42.85 16.22 -8.99
N LEU A 89 42.52 16.75 -7.81
CA LEU A 89 43.16 17.93 -7.24
C LEU A 89 44.48 17.51 -6.59
N GLU A 90 45.52 17.40 -7.43
CA GLU A 90 46.91 17.54 -6.99
C GLU A 90 47.14 18.98 -6.49
N GLY A 91 46.60 19.30 -5.31
CA GLY A 91 46.96 20.49 -4.53
C GLY A 91 46.45 21.86 -5.01
N GLU A 92 45.59 21.95 -6.02
CA GLU A 92 45.01 23.24 -6.46
C GLU A 92 43.74 23.64 -5.67
N GLU A 93 43.65 24.93 -5.30
CA GLU A 93 42.47 25.50 -4.65
C GLU A 93 41.26 25.52 -5.61
N ILE A 94 40.13 24.97 -5.16
CA ILE A 94 38.87 24.96 -5.91
C ILE A 94 38.43 26.42 -6.16
N SER A 95 38.24 26.78 -7.43
CA SER A 95 37.75 28.12 -7.77
C SER A 95 36.34 28.36 -7.23
N SER A 96 36.02 29.61 -6.92
CA SER A 96 34.69 30.01 -6.42
C SER A 96 33.55 29.60 -7.36
N GLN A 97 33.81 29.58 -8.66
CA GLN A 97 32.84 29.16 -9.68
C GLN A 97 32.53 27.66 -9.61
N VAL A 98 33.55 26.82 -9.42
CA VAL A 98 33.37 25.36 -9.26
C VAL A 98 32.63 25.05 -7.95
N ALA A 99 32.96 25.76 -6.87
CA ALA A 99 32.26 25.60 -5.60
C ALA A 99 30.77 25.96 -5.66
N GLU A 100 30.41 27.01 -6.43
CA GLU A 100 29.02 27.41 -6.65
C GLU A 100 28.26 26.38 -7.50
N GLU A 101 28.90 25.83 -8.54
CA GLU A 101 28.33 24.78 -9.38
C GLU A 101 28.00 23.51 -8.57
N ILE A 102 28.94 23.05 -7.73
CA ILE A 102 28.74 21.86 -6.88
C ILE A 102 27.59 22.05 -5.89
N ARG A 103 27.46 23.26 -5.34
CA ARG A 103 26.34 23.59 -4.46
C ARG A 103 25.01 23.58 -5.20
N GLY A 104 24.97 24.14 -6.41
CA GLY A 104 23.80 24.09 -7.27
C GLY A 104 23.39 22.66 -7.62
N GLN A 105 24.35 21.78 -7.91
CA GLN A 105 24.09 20.34 -8.16
C GLN A 105 23.55 19.63 -6.92
N TYR A 106 24.10 19.91 -5.73
CA TYR A 106 23.61 19.36 -4.46
C TYR A 106 22.17 19.81 -4.19
N ASP A 107 21.87 21.10 -4.29
CA ASP A 107 20.53 21.63 -4.02
C ASP A 107 19.50 21.07 -5.01
N ALA A 108 19.87 20.94 -6.28
CA ALA A 108 19.03 20.31 -7.30
C ALA A 108 18.77 18.83 -6.99
N MET A 109 19.78 18.09 -6.55
CA MET A 109 19.65 16.68 -6.18
C MET A 109 18.74 16.49 -4.95
N VAL A 110 18.93 17.30 -3.90
CA VAL A 110 18.07 17.27 -2.70
C VAL A 110 16.61 17.55 -3.07
N ALA A 111 16.38 18.56 -3.91
CA ALA A 111 15.04 18.91 -4.38
C ALA A 111 14.41 17.77 -5.21
N GLU A 112 15.17 17.16 -6.12
CA GLU A 112 14.69 16.03 -6.92
C GLU A 112 14.33 14.83 -6.04
N GLU A 113 15.17 14.51 -5.06
CA GLU A 113 14.94 13.37 -4.17
C GLU A 113 13.70 13.59 -3.30
N GLN A 114 13.53 14.78 -2.74
CA GLN A 114 12.31 15.16 -2.03
C GLN A 114 11.07 15.01 -2.93
N GLN A 115 11.15 15.49 -4.18
CA GLN A 115 10.06 15.38 -5.14
C GLN A 115 9.74 13.91 -5.47
N ARG A 116 10.76 13.05 -5.61
CA ARG A 116 10.59 11.60 -5.83
C ARG A 116 9.87 10.93 -4.65
N TYR A 117 10.25 11.25 -3.41
CA TYR A 117 9.56 10.74 -2.21
C TYR A 117 8.09 11.17 -2.18
N THR A 118 7.81 12.47 -2.38
CA THR A 118 6.44 12.98 -2.42
C THR A 118 5.61 12.34 -3.54
N ASN A 119 6.17 12.18 -4.75
CA ASN A 119 5.47 11.56 -5.87
C ASN A 119 5.17 10.07 -5.59
N ARG A 120 6.10 9.36 -4.96
CA ARG A 120 5.89 7.98 -4.54
C ARG A 120 4.80 7.89 -3.48
N ALA A 121 4.81 8.79 -2.50
CA ALA A 121 3.80 8.86 -1.46
C ALA A 121 2.40 9.14 -2.06
N LYS A 122 2.27 10.08 -3.01
CA LYS A 122 1.03 10.31 -3.76
C LYS A 122 0.52 9.04 -4.47
N ASN A 123 1.41 8.33 -5.18
CA ASN A 123 1.04 7.08 -5.85
C ASN A 123 0.62 6.00 -4.86
N ASN A 124 1.29 5.89 -3.72
CA ASN A 124 0.92 4.95 -2.67
C ASN A 124 -0.45 5.30 -2.09
N LEU A 125 -0.72 6.58 -1.83
CA LEU A 125 -2.01 7.04 -1.32
C LEU A 125 -3.19 6.62 -2.23
N ILE A 126 -3.05 6.81 -3.54
CA ILE A 126 -4.07 6.38 -4.52
C ILE A 126 -4.25 4.86 -4.47
N LYS A 127 -3.16 4.10 -4.41
CA LYS A 127 -3.22 2.63 -4.29
C LYS A 127 -3.92 2.21 -3.00
N SER A 128 -3.63 2.86 -1.88
CA SER A 128 -4.25 2.60 -0.58
C SER A 128 -5.75 2.81 -0.61
N PHE A 129 -6.24 3.84 -1.30
CA PHE A 129 -7.67 4.01 -1.53
C PHE A 129 -8.27 2.87 -2.36
N GLY A 130 -7.56 2.37 -3.38
CA GLY A 130 -7.96 1.17 -4.11
C GLY A 130 -8.18 -0.04 -3.17
N TRP A 131 -7.27 -0.24 -2.22
CA TRP A 131 -7.38 -1.30 -1.21
C TRP A 131 -8.58 -1.14 -0.26
N ILE A 132 -9.09 0.08 -0.06
CA ILE A 132 -10.27 0.36 0.78
C ILE A 132 -11.57 0.27 -0.04
N VAL A 133 -11.56 0.83 -1.26
CA VAL A 133 -12.77 0.96 -2.09
C VAL A 133 -13.18 -0.36 -2.72
N ILE A 134 -12.24 -1.20 -3.14
CA ILE A 134 -12.53 -2.52 -3.76
C ILE A 134 -13.30 -3.48 -2.83
N PRO A 135 -12.93 -3.68 -1.55
CA PRO A 135 -13.65 -4.58 -0.66
C PRO A 135 -15.01 -4.01 -0.18
N LEU A 136 -15.23 -2.71 -0.29
CA LEU A 136 -16.38 -2.03 0.29
C LEU A 136 -17.74 -2.52 -0.27
N PRO A 137 -17.95 -2.69 -1.60
CA PRO A 137 -19.18 -3.26 -2.14
C PRO A 137 -19.45 -4.69 -1.64
N ILE A 138 -18.40 -5.51 -1.54
CA ILE A 138 -18.48 -6.90 -1.05
C ILE A 138 -18.91 -6.88 0.42
N PHE A 139 -18.26 -6.05 1.24
CA PHE A 139 -18.58 -5.88 2.65
C PHE A 139 -20.03 -5.43 2.85
N LEU A 140 -20.50 -4.43 2.09
CA LEU A 140 -21.88 -3.94 2.17
C LEU A 140 -22.90 -5.03 1.81
N TYR A 141 -22.64 -5.82 0.78
CA TYR A 141 -23.52 -6.91 0.37
C TYR A 141 -23.63 -7.99 1.46
N TYR A 142 -22.49 -8.50 1.94
CA TYR A 142 -22.48 -9.58 2.94
C TYR A 142 -22.92 -9.11 4.33
N SER A 143 -22.65 -7.85 4.69
CA SER A 143 -23.14 -7.25 5.94
C SER A 143 -24.68 -7.16 5.97
N ARG A 144 -25.30 -6.76 4.84
CA ARG A 144 -26.76 -6.75 4.71
C ARG A 144 -27.34 -8.16 4.80
N LYS A 145 -26.72 -9.13 4.11
CA LYS A 145 -27.16 -10.54 4.13
C LYS A 145 -27.10 -11.15 5.53
N LEU A 146 -26.05 -10.84 6.31
CA LEU A 146 -25.91 -11.31 7.69
C LEU A 146 -27.00 -10.72 8.60
N LYS A 147 -27.34 -9.44 8.46
CA LYS A 147 -28.41 -8.80 9.24
C LYS A 147 -29.78 -9.43 8.97
N GLN A 148 -30.07 -9.78 7.73
CA GLN A 148 -31.32 -10.44 7.36
C GLN A 148 -31.43 -11.83 7.99
N HIS A 149 -30.37 -12.65 7.96
CA HIS A 149 -30.36 -13.97 8.61
C HIS A 149 -30.58 -13.89 10.12
N LYS A 150 -29.88 -12.98 10.83
CA LYS A 150 -30.07 -12.80 12.27
C LYS A 150 -31.50 -12.40 12.65
N HIS A 151 -32.16 -11.60 11.82
CA HIS A 151 -33.52 -11.15 12.09
C HIS A 151 -34.56 -12.27 11.87
N SER A 152 -34.30 -13.20 10.94
CA SER A 152 -35.15 -14.37 10.71
C SER A 152 -35.02 -15.40 11.84
N GLU A 153 -33.81 -15.66 12.33
CA GLU A 153 -33.60 -16.58 13.47
C GLU A 153 -34.24 -16.05 14.76
N SER A 154 -34.18 -14.74 15.03
CA SER A 154 -34.76 -14.17 16.27
C SER A 154 -36.29 -14.12 16.29
N GLN A 155 -36.97 -14.46 15.19
CA GLN A 155 -38.44 -14.56 15.13
C GLN A 155 -38.93 -16.00 15.33
N LEU A 156 -38.02 -16.97 15.32
CA LEU A 156 -38.29 -18.41 15.47
C LEU A 156 -37.99 -18.94 16.88
N THR A 157 -37.35 -18.13 17.74
CA THR A 157 -37.10 -18.38 19.17
C THR A 157 -37.99 -17.51 20.04
#